data_AF-A0A928M787-F1
#
_entry.id   AF-A0A928M787-F1
#
_cell.length_a   1.000
_cell.length_b   1.000
_cell.length_c   1.000
_cell.angle_alpha   90.00
_cell.angle_beta   90.00
_cell.angle_gamma   90.00
#
_symmetry.space_group_name_H-M   'P 1'
#
loop_
_entity.id
_entity.type
_entity.pdbx_description
1 polymer ?
#
loop_
_entity_poly.entity_id
_entity_poly.type
_entity_poly.pdbx_seq_one_letter_code
_entity_poly.pdbx_strand_id
1 'polypeptide(L)' 'MAKFQIPKTPTTTNKTIRFPNEVIEEVEEAIRGKDCTFSAFVIAAVKNALEDLKDEQETK' A
#
# COMPACT_ATOMS: atom_id res chain seq x y z
N MET A 1 -16.34 27.12 -20.82
CA MET A 1 -16.74 25.71 -20.65
C MET A 1 -15.59 24.98 -19.98
N ALA A 2 -15.81 24.31 -18.85
CA ALA A 2 -14.76 23.52 -18.20
C ALA A 2 -14.41 22.32 -19.10
N LYS A 3 -13.16 22.23 -19.55
CA LYS A 3 -12.67 21.08 -20.31
C LYS A 3 -12.71 19.85 -19.40
N PHE A 4 -13.47 18.84 -19.80
CA PHE A 4 -13.42 17.52 -19.18
C PHE A 4 -11.98 17.01 -19.24
N GLN A 5 -11.33 16.89 -18.08
CA GLN A 5 -10.02 16.29 -17.97
C GLN A 5 -10.20 14.78 -17.76
N ILE A 6 -9.63 13.99 -18.66
CA ILE A 6 -9.60 12.53 -18.49
C ILE A 6 -8.81 12.25 -17.21
N PRO A 7 -9.39 11.52 -16.23
CA PRO A 7 -8.68 11.17 -15.01
C PRO A 7 -7.44 10.35 -15.39
N LYS A 8 -6.25 10.89 -15.10
CA LYS A 8 -5.00 10.14 -15.23
C LYS A 8 -4.95 9.12 -14.09
N THR A 9 -5.40 7.90 -14.38
CA THR A 9 -5.14 6.78 -13.47
C THR A 9 -3.63 6.62 -13.34
N PRO A 10 -3.06 6.58 -12.12
CA PRO A 10 -1.63 6.37 -11.94
C PRO A 10 -1.23 5.05 -12.60
N THR A 11 -0.10 5.06 -13.31
CA THR A 11 0.44 3.84 -13.92
C THR A 11 0.87 2.88 -12.83
N THR A 12 0.31 1.67 -12.82
CA THR A 12 0.67 0.61 -11.86
C THR A 12 1.47 -0.47 -12.59
N THR A 13 2.33 -1.17 -11.85
CA THR A 13 3.09 -2.31 -12.36
C THR A 13 2.97 -3.44 -11.36
N ASN A 14 2.61 -4.64 -11.82
CA ASN A 14 2.52 -5.80 -10.95
C ASN A 14 3.94 -6.28 -10.55
N LYS A 15 4.13 -6.56 -9.27
CA LYS A 15 5.37 -7.10 -8.69
C LYS A 15 5.01 -8.31 -7.86
N THR A 16 5.57 -9.47 -8.20
CA THR A 16 5.39 -10.71 -7.44
C THR A 16 6.52 -10.88 -6.44
N ILE A 17 6.18 -11.00 -5.16
CA ILE A 17 7.12 -11.27 -4.06
C ILE A 17 6.56 -12.37 -3.15
N ARG A 18 7.42 -13.00 -2.37
CA ARG A 18 7.06 -14.10 -1.44
C ARG A 18 6.99 -13.55 -0.02
N PHE A 19 5.90 -13.85 0.69
CA PHE A 19 5.77 -13.58 2.12
C PHE A 19 5.94 -14.89 2.90
N PRO A 20 6.53 -14.86 4.11
CA PRO A 20 6.43 -15.96 5.05
C PRO A 20 4.95 -16.26 5.39
N ASN A 21 4.61 -17.53 5.57
CA ASN A 21 3.22 -17.94 5.85
C ASN A 21 2.69 -17.32 7.15
N GLU A 22 3.52 -17.24 8.19
CA GLU A 22 3.17 -16.64 9.48
C GLU A 22 2.69 -15.19 9.30
N VAL A 23 3.39 -14.40 8.47
CA VAL A 23 3.04 -13.01 8.19
C VAL A 23 1.74 -12.91 7.39
N ILE A 24 1.46 -13.88 6.49
CA ILE A 24 0.20 -13.89 5.74
C ILE A 24 -0.98 -14.10 6.69
N GLU A 25 -0.87 -15.08 7.58
CA GLU A 25 -1.92 -15.40 8.56
C GLU A 25 -2.20 -14.22 9.50
N GLU A 26 -1.14 -13.58 10.02
CA GLU A 26 -1.27 -12.38 10.87
C GLU A 26 -1.97 -11.22 10.15
N VAL A 27 -1.62 -10.97 8.89
CA VAL A 27 -2.25 -9.91 8.10
C VAL A 27 -3.71 -10.26 7.80
N GLU A 28 -4.01 -11.50 7.42
CA GLU A 28 -5.37 -11.96 7.15
C GLU A 28 -6.27 -11.87 8.39
N GLU A 29 -5.72 -12.18 9.57
CA GLU A 29 -6.42 -11.99 10.84
C GLU A 29 -6.63 -10.50 11.15
N ALA A 30 -5.61 -9.66 10.95
CA ALA A 30 -5.68 -8.22 11.20
C ALA A 30 -6.67 -7.49 10.28
N ILE A 31 -6.90 -7.99 9.06
CA ILE A 31 -7.90 -7.44 8.12
C ILE A 31 -9.25 -8.16 8.19
N ARG A 32 -9.40 -9.20 9.02
CA ARG A 32 -10.65 -9.95 9.16
C ARG A 32 -11.78 -9.02 9.64
N GLY A 33 -12.90 -9.03 8.90
CA GLY A 33 -14.04 -8.17 9.19
C GLY A 33 -13.82 -6.69 8.86
N LYS A 34 -12.70 -6.33 8.22
CA LYS A 34 -12.47 -5.02 7.61
C LYS A 34 -12.76 -5.12 6.11
N ASP A 35 -13.35 -4.09 5.53
CA ASP A 35 -13.54 -3.97 4.08
C ASP A 35 -12.21 -3.63 3.36
N CYS A 36 -11.16 -4.42 3.62
CA CYS A 36 -9.81 -4.23 3.10
C CYS A 36 -9.26 -5.54 2.53
N THR A 37 -8.56 -5.45 1.39
CA THR A 37 -7.89 -6.60 0.79
C THR A 37 -6.43 -6.67 1.24
N PHE A 38 -5.84 -7.87 1.19
CA PHE A 38 -4.42 -8.07 1.49
C PHE A 38 -3.52 -7.11 0.69
N SER A 39 -3.78 -6.94 -0.61
CA SER A 39 -3.01 -6.02 -1.45
C SER A 39 -3.16 -4.56 -1.02
N ALA A 40 -4.37 -4.13 -0.62
CA ALA A 40 -4.59 -2.77 -0.13
C ALA A 40 -3.83 -2.52 1.19
N PHE A 41 -3.84 -3.52 2.09
CA PHE A 41 -3.07 -3.49 3.32
C PHE A 41 -1.56 -3.36 3.05
N VAL A 42 -1.00 -4.21 2.18
CA VAL A 42 0.43 -4.17 1.83
C VAL A 42 0.81 -2.83 1.20
N ILE A 43 -0.02 -2.28 0.30
CA ILE A 43 0.23 -0.97 -0.31
C ILE A 43 0.24 0.13 0.76
N ALA A 44 -0.70 0.10 1.71
CA ALA A 44 -0.75 1.09 2.79
C ALA A 44 0.47 0.98 3.72
N ALA A 45 0.83 -0.24 4.12
CA ALA A 45 1.99 -0.49 4.98
C ALA A 45 3.30 -0.03 4.33
N VAL A 46 3.50 -0.32 3.04
CA VAL A 46 4.69 0.13 2.30
C VAL A 46 4.72 1.65 2.14
N LYS A 47 3.58 2.31 1.92
CA LYS A 47 3.52 3.77 1.88
C LYS A 47 3.92 4.39 3.20
N ASN A 48 3.37 3.89 4.32
CA ASN A 48 3.71 4.38 5.65
C ASN A 48 5.20 4.20 5.95
N ALA A 49 5.75 3.01 5.70
CA ALA A 49 7.17 2.75 5.90
C ALA A 49 8.08 3.66 5.04
N LEU A 50 7.66 4.00 3.82
CA LEU A 50 8.40 4.94 2.96
C LEU A 50 8.28 6.40 3.43
N GLU A 51 7.18 6.77 4.09
CA GLU A 51 7.01 8.09 4.70
C GLU A 51 7.87 8.20 5.96
N ASP A 52 7.83 7.20 6.84
CA ASP A 52 8.67 7.12 8.04
C ASP A 52 10.16 7.28 7.70
N LEU A 53 10.63 6.59 6.64
CA LEU A 53 12.01 6.68 6.17
C LEU A 53 12.38 8.06 5.60
N LYS A 54 11.42 8.82 5.05
CA LYS A 54 11.68 10.19 4.58
C LYS A 54 11.76 11.16 5.73
N ASP A 55 10.85 11.04 6.69
CA ASP A 55 10.83 11.89 7.89
C ASP A 55 12.13 11.72 8.70
N GLU A 56 12.67 10.50 8.78
CA GLU A 56 13.98 10.23 9.39
C GLU A 56 15.16 10.90 8.64
N GLN A 57 15.05 11.08 7.32
CA GLN A 57 16.09 11.73 6.52
C GLN A 57 16.00 13.25 6.57
N GLU A 58 14.80 13.81 6.72
CA GLU A 58 14.59 15.25 6.81
C GLU A 58 14.90 15.81 8.22
N THR A 59 14.86 14.93 9.24
CA THR A 59 15.23 15.27 10.62
C THR A 59 16.73 15.13 10.90
N LYS A 60 17.52 14.60 9.94
CA LYS A 60 18.98 14.43 10.03
C LYS A 60 19.74 15.59 9.40
#